data_AF-A0A3S5AF35-F1
#
_entry.id   AF-A0A3S5AF35-F1
#
_cell.length_a   1.000
_cell.length_b   1.000
_cell.length_c   1.000
_cell.angle_alpha   90.00
_cell.angle_beta   90.00
_cell.angle_gamma   90.00
#
_symmetry.space_group_name_H-M   'P 1'
#
loop_
_entity.id
_entity.type
_entity.pdbx_description
1 polymer ?
#
loop_
_entity_poly.entity_id
_entity_poly.type
_entity_poly.pdbx_seq_one_letter_code
_entity_poly.pdbx_strand_id
1 'polypeptide(L)'
;MIRVKTPGGKLVYIYIKKRGSIPKCGDCKRKLAGIKATRPRERCNLSRRVKTVNRKYGGTQCHDCVRNRIIRAFMMEEQKVLNQLVKEKNKLEKIEAAKAAKLEAKKLSHLVRLASCFHIS
;
A
#
# COMPACT_ATOMS: atom_id res chain seq x y z
N MET A 1 2.00 -42.56 16.72
CA MET A 1 0.86 -43.37 17.20
C MET A 1 0.63 -43.04 18.66
N ILE A 2 -0.61 -43.00 19.16
CA ILE A 2 -0.91 -42.90 20.60
C ILE A 2 -1.24 -44.30 21.10
N ARG A 3 -0.66 -44.68 22.25
CA ARG A 3 -1.04 -45.88 22.98
C ARG A 3 -2.29 -45.58 23.80
N VAL A 4 -3.41 -46.25 23.52
CA VAL A 4 -4.69 -46.09 24.21
C VAL A 4 -5.09 -47.43 24.83
N LYS A 5 -5.62 -47.40 26.06
CA LYS A 5 -6.27 -48.56 26.67
C LYS A 5 -7.71 -48.62 26.17
N THR A 6 -8.09 -49.73 25.56
CA THR A 6 -9.49 -49.96 25.18
C THR A 6 -10.32 -50.33 26.41
N PRO A 7 -11.65 -50.17 26.37
CA PRO A 7 -12.53 -50.56 27.48
C PRO A 7 -12.35 -52.02 27.93
N GLY A 8 -11.99 -52.92 27.00
CA GLY A 8 -11.67 -54.32 27.30
C GLY A 8 -10.27 -54.56 27.89
N GLY A 9 -9.58 -53.52 28.37
CA GLY A 9 -8.29 -53.63 29.06
C GLY A 9 -7.06 -53.84 28.16
N LYS A 10 -7.23 -53.92 26.84
CA LYS A 10 -6.11 -54.16 25.89
C LYS A 10 -5.40 -52.85 25.54
N LEU A 11 -4.07 -52.91 25.43
CA LEU A 11 -3.25 -51.79 24.95
C LEU A 11 -3.19 -51.82 23.42
N VAL A 12 -3.75 -50.80 22.77
CA VAL A 12 -3.79 -50.69 21.31
C VAL A 12 -3.13 -49.37 20.87
N TYR A 13 -2.43 -49.40 19.74
CA TYR A 13 -1.85 -48.21 19.12
C TYR A 13 -2.78 -47.64 18.06
N ILE A 14 -3.20 -46.38 18.24
CA ILE A 14 -4.00 -45.65 17.26
C ILE A 14 -3.09 -44.75 16.43
N TYR A 15 -3.23 -44.80 15.10
CA TYR A 15 -2.55 -43.91 14.17
C TYR A 15 -3.13 -42.50 14.29
N ILE A 16 -2.29 -41.53 14.67
CA ILE A 16 -2.67 -40.12 14.69
C ILE A 16 -2.42 -39.51 13.32
N LYS A 17 -3.32 -38.63 12.90
CA LYS A 17 -3.11 -37.74 11.77
C LYS A 17 -1.96 -36.75 12.04
N LYS A 18 -1.24 -36.35 10.99
CA LYS A 18 -0.18 -35.31 11.09
C LYS A 18 -0.77 -34.00 11.61
N ARG A 19 -0.03 -33.29 12.46
CA ARG A 19 -0.44 -31.98 12.99
C ARG A 19 -0.61 -30.97 11.86
N GLY A 20 -1.69 -30.18 11.93
CA GLY A 20 -1.94 -29.09 10.99
C GLY A 20 -0.95 -27.94 11.19
N SER A 21 -0.69 -27.17 10.12
CA SER A 21 0.12 -25.96 10.18
C SER A 21 -0.74 -24.71 10.32
N ILE A 22 -0.23 -23.73 11.06
CA ILE A 22 -0.84 -22.40 11.17
C ILE A 22 -0.50 -21.61 9.90
N PRO A 23 -1.47 -20.92 9.28
CA PRO A 23 -1.18 -20.06 8.13
C PRO A 23 -0.20 -18.95 8.51
N LYS A 24 0.72 -18.65 7.59
CA LYS A 24 1.71 -17.60 7.73
C LYS A 24 1.23 -16.33 7.04
N CYS A 25 1.71 -15.20 7.52
CA CYS A 25 1.54 -13.90 6.89
C CYS A 25 2.19 -13.89 5.51
N GLY A 26 1.55 -13.27 4.51
CA GLY A 26 2.10 -13.12 3.16
C GLY A 26 3.42 -12.33 3.13
N ASP A 27 3.48 -11.23 3.87
CA ASP A 27 4.62 -10.31 3.82
C ASP A 27 5.74 -10.73 4.80
N CYS A 28 5.43 -10.80 6.11
CA CYS A 28 6.44 -11.04 7.15
C CYS A 28 6.65 -12.52 7.49
N LYS A 29 5.89 -13.45 6.90
CA LYS A 29 5.96 -14.91 7.13
C LYS A 29 5.76 -15.36 8.60
N ARG A 30 5.37 -14.45 9.50
CA ARG A 30 5.00 -14.76 10.89
C ARG A 30 3.72 -15.60 10.93
N LYS A 31 3.56 -16.43 11.97
CA LYS A 31 2.34 -17.22 12.18
C LYS A 31 1.18 -16.29 12.52
N LEU A 32 0.03 -16.48 11.88
CA LEU A 32 -1.16 -15.67 12.15
C LEU A 32 -1.85 -16.10 13.45
N ALA A 33 -2.12 -15.12 14.32
CA ALA A 33 -2.87 -15.33 15.55
C ALA A 33 -4.38 -15.42 15.28
N GLY A 34 -5.09 -16.14 16.15
CA GLY A 34 -6.55 -16.26 16.08
C GLY A 34 -7.08 -17.24 15.02
N ILE A 35 -6.19 -18.03 14.36
CA ILE A 35 -6.59 -19.03 13.37
C ILE A 35 -6.20 -20.42 13.85
N LYS A 36 -7.15 -21.36 13.78
CA LYS A 36 -6.90 -22.75 14.21
C LYS A 36 -5.93 -23.45 13.26
N ALA A 37 -4.93 -24.12 13.84
CA ALA A 37 -4.03 -25.00 13.10
C ALA A 37 -4.80 -26.26 12.66
N THR A 38 -5.01 -26.43 11.35
CA THR A 38 -5.73 -27.58 10.79
C THR A 38 -5.10 -28.07 9.50
N ARG A 39 -5.40 -29.32 9.13
CA ARG A 39 -5.02 -29.86 7.82
C ARG A 39 -5.93 -29.26 6.73
N PRO A 40 -5.47 -29.14 5.47
CA PRO A 40 -6.27 -28.55 4.40
C PRO A 40 -7.66 -29.16 4.24
N ARG A 41 -7.77 -30.50 4.32
CA ARG A 41 -9.06 -31.21 4.24
C ARG A 41 -10.01 -30.86 5.39
N GLU A 42 -9.49 -30.73 6.61
CA GLU A 42 -10.28 -30.37 7.79
C GLU A 42 -10.67 -28.89 7.78
N ARG A 43 -9.84 -28.04 7.15
CA ARG A 43 -10.10 -26.61 7.01
C ARG A 43 -11.36 -26.32 6.19
N CYS A 44 -11.70 -27.14 5.20
CA CYS A 44 -12.92 -26.97 4.42
C CYS A 44 -14.18 -27.03 5.31
N ASN A 45 -14.22 -27.97 6.26
CA ASN A 45 -15.38 -28.25 7.10
C ASN A 45 -15.55 -27.29 8.30
N LEU A 46 -14.54 -26.49 8.64
CA LEU A 46 -14.64 -25.54 9.74
C LEU A 46 -15.57 -24.36 9.40
N SER A 47 -16.11 -23.71 10.43
CA SER A 47 -16.83 -22.45 10.27
C SER A 47 -15.87 -21.29 9.93
N ARG A 48 -16.40 -20.24 9.29
CA ARG A 48 -15.61 -19.08 8.84
C ARG A 48 -14.90 -18.36 9.99
N ARG A 49 -15.58 -18.21 11.13
CA ARG A 49 -15.05 -17.55 12.34
C ARG A 49 -13.72 -18.14 12.80
N VAL A 50 -13.51 -19.44 12.61
CA VAL A 50 -12.30 -20.15 13.04
C VAL A 50 -11.16 -20.04 12.00
N LYS A 51 -11.49 -19.72 10.75
CA LYS A 51 -10.53 -19.61 9.64
C LYS A 51 -9.92 -18.21 9.49
N THR A 52 -10.65 -17.17 9.91
CA THR A 52 -10.33 -15.76 9.61
C THR A 52 -10.46 -14.86 10.83
N VAL A 53 -9.76 -13.72 10.78
CA VAL A 53 -9.89 -12.63 11.77
C VAL A 53 -10.79 -11.54 11.17
N ASN A 54 -11.68 -10.95 11.97
CA ASN A 54 -12.60 -9.88 11.54
C ASN A 54 -11.89 -8.52 11.37
N ARG A 55 -11.11 -8.38 10.31
CA ARG A 55 -10.51 -7.11 9.86
C ARG A 55 -10.15 -7.17 8.39
N LYS A 56 -9.75 -6.03 7.80
CA LYS A 56 -9.20 -6.00 6.44
C LYS A 56 -7.93 -6.86 6.34
N TYR A 57 -7.85 -7.63 5.26
CA TYR A 57 -6.81 -8.65 5.02
C TYR A 57 -6.64 -9.67 6.17
N GLY A 58 -7.71 -9.96 6.91
CA GLY A 58 -7.73 -11.01 7.93
C GLY A 58 -7.52 -12.40 7.31
N GLY A 59 -6.76 -13.25 7.98
CA GLY A 59 -6.47 -14.60 7.48
C GLY A 59 -5.26 -14.71 6.53
N THR A 60 -4.78 -13.59 5.99
CA THR A 60 -3.67 -13.56 5.03
C THR A 60 -2.50 -12.68 5.49
N GLN A 61 -2.80 -11.55 6.13
CA GLN A 61 -1.78 -10.61 6.61
C GLN A 61 -1.86 -10.43 8.13
N CYS A 62 -0.76 -10.08 8.79
CA CYS A 62 -0.73 -9.72 10.21
C CYS A 62 -1.17 -8.26 10.44
N HIS A 63 -1.40 -7.87 11.69
CA HIS A 63 -1.85 -6.52 12.03
C HIS A 63 -0.80 -5.46 11.69
N ASP A 64 0.48 -5.73 11.95
CA ASP A 64 1.60 -4.84 11.61
C ASP A 64 1.67 -4.54 10.11
N CYS A 65 1.59 -5.59 9.28
CA CYS A 65 1.65 -5.44 7.82
C CYS A 65 0.44 -4.67 7.28
N VAL A 66 -0.75 -4.86 7.86
CA VAL A 66 -1.94 -4.08 7.48
C VAL A 66 -1.79 -2.62 7.88
N ARG A 67 -1.29 -2.32 9.08
CA ARG A 67 -1.02 -0.95 9.52
C ARG A 67 -0.03 -0.25 8.58
N ASN A 68 1.07 -0.92 8.26
CA ASN A 68 2.08 -0.38 7.35
C ASN A 68 1.52 -0.16 5.94
N ARG A 69 0.64 -1.03 5.46
CA ARG A 69 0.00 -0.87 4.15
C ARG A 69 -0.91 0.36 4.11
N ILE A 70 -1.67 0.61 5.18
CA ILE A 70 -2.56 1.78 5.29
C ILE A 70 -1.72 3.06 5.31
N ILE A 71 -0.70 3.12 6.18
CA ILE A 71 0.15 4.31 6.32
C ILE A 71 0.90 4.60 5.02
N ARG A 72 1.48 3.58 4.37
CA ARG A 72 2.18 3.77 3.10
C ARG A 72 1.25 4.22 1.99
N ALA A 73 0.05 3.65 1.88
CA ALA A 73 -0.91 4.06 0.86
C ALA A 73 -1.28 5.54 1.03
N PHE A 74 -1.64 5.93 2.26
CA PHE A 74 -1.97 7.30 2.62
C PHE A 74 -0.82 8.27 2.32
N MET A 75 0.37 8.04 2.87
CA MET A 75 1.51 8.94 2.67
C MET A 75 1.91 9.08 1.20
N MET A 76 1.82 8.00 0.42
CA MET A 76 2.16 8.05 -1.01
C MET A 76 1.10 8.80 -1.82
N GLU A 77 -0.18 8.74 -1.43
CA GLU A 77 -1.25 9.53 -2.04
C GLU A 77 -1.07 11.02 -1.73
N GLU A 78 -0.81 11.37 -0.48
CA GLU A 78 -0.54 12.75 -0.06
C GLU A 78 0.67 13.35 -0.79
N GLN A 79 1.79 12.61 -0.82
CA GLN A 79 2.99 13.05 -1.55
C GLN A 79 2.73 13.22 -3.04
N LYS A 80 1.91 12.36 -3.66
CA LYS A 80 1.55 12.50 -5.08
C LYS A 80 0.79 13.80 -5.34
N VAL A 81 -0.20 14.12 -4.52
CA VAL A 81 -0.99 15.35 -4.65
C VAL A 81 -0.10 16.58 -4.45
N LEU A 82 0.73 16.60 -3.41
CA LEU A 82 1.66 17.70 -3.16
C LEU A 82 2.63 17.91 -4.33
N ASN A 83 3.17 16.82 -4.87
CA ASN A 83 4.07 16.87 -6.03
C ASN A 83 3.38 17.39 -7.30
N GLN A 84 2.09 17.12 -7.49
CA GLN A 84 1.31 17.66 -8.61
C GLN A 84 1.10 19.17 -8.45
N LEU A 85 0.69 19.62 -7.26
CA LEU A 85 0.49 21.05 -6.97
C LEU A 85 1.78 21.86 -7.11
N VAL A 86 2.91 21.35 -6.62
CA VAL A 86 4.22 22.00 -6.79
C VAL A 86 4.59 22.10 -8.26
N LYS A 87 4.36 21.04 -9.06
CA LYS A 87 4.60 21.08 -10.51
C LYS A 87 3.71 22.09 -11.22
N GLU A 88 2.46 22.24 -10.82
CA GLU A 88 1.54 23.23 -11.37
C GLU A 88 1.96 24.66 -11.03
N LYS A 89 2.30 24.93 -9.77
CA LYS A 89 2.85 26.23 -9.34
C LYS A 89 4.12 26.59 -10.11
N ASN A 90 5.07 25.68 -10.21
CA ASN A 90 6.31 25.89 -10.95
C ASN A 90 6.06 26.16 -12.46
N LYS A 91 4.99 25.60 -13.04
CA LYS A 91 4.60 25.89 -14.43
C LYS A 91 4.00 27.29 -14.54
N LEU A 92 3.12 27.67 -13.62
CA LEU A 92 2.50 29.00 -13.58
C LEU A 92 3.57 30.08 -13.41
N GLU A 93 4.49 29.92 -12.45
CA GLU A 93 5.61 30.85 -12.23
C GLU A 93 6.50 31.00 -13.46
N LYS A 94 6.79 29.90 -14.18
CA LYS A 94 7.53 29.97 -15.46
C LYS A 94 6.76 30.70 -16.55
N ILE A 95 5.45 30.50 -16.64
CA ILE A 95 4.60 31.21 -17.59
C ILE A 95 4.56 32.71 -17.25
N GLU A 96 4.44 33.06 -15.97
CA GLU A 96 4.48 34.45 -15.49
C GLU A 96 5.83 35.11 -15.75
N ALA A 97 6.94 34.43 -15.46
CA ALA A 97 8.28 34.91 -15.77
C ALA A 97 8.49 35.10 -17.28
N ALA A 98 8.01 34.17 -18.11
CA ALA A 98 8.07 34.28 -19.57
C ALA A 98 7.19 35.43 -20.11
N LYS A 99 6.02 35.68 -19.50
CA LYS A 99 5.16 36.83 -19.82
C LYS A 99 5.81 38.15 -19.45
N ALA A 100 6.42 38.25 -18.27
CA ALA A 100 7.16 39.44 -17.83
C ALA A 100 8.33 39.74 -18.79
N ALA A 101 9.15 38.74 -19.14
CA ALA A 101 10.25 38.89 -20.09
C ALA A 101 9.76 39.34 -21.49
N LYS A 102 8.64 38.78 -21.98
CA LYS A 102 8.04 39.23 -23.26
C LYS A 102 7.51 40.66 -23.18
N LEU A 103 6.92 41.06 -22.06
CA LEU A 103 6.42 42.43 -21.87
C LEU A 103 7.59 43.43 -21.87
N GLU A 104 8.69 43.12 -21.20
CA GLU A 104 9.90 43.94 -21.21
C GLU A 104 10.53 44.04 -22.60
N ALA A 105 10.66 42.93 -23.33
CA ALA A 105 11.15 42.95 -24.72
C ALA A 105 10.25 43.78 -25.66
N LYS A 106 8.93 43.77 -25.43
CA LYS A 106 7.96 44.57 -26.20
C LYS A 106 8.06 46.06 -25.87
N LYS A 107 8.28 46.41 -24.60
CA LYS A 107 8.57 47.80 -24.18
C LYS A 107 9.88 48.30 -24.80
N LEU A 108 10.93 47.49 -24.76
CA LEU A 108 12.23 47.84 -25.33
C LEU A 108 12.13 48.08 -26.84
N SER A 109 11.46 47.19 -27.58
CA SER A 109 11.28 47.36 -29.04
C SER A 109 10.40 48.55 -29.42
N HIS A 110 9.41 48.92 -28.61
CA HIS A 110 8.60 50.13 -28.82
C HIS A 110 9.42 51.42 -28.61
N LEU A 111 10.29 51.43 -27.58
CA LEU A 111 11.18 52.57 -27.28
C LEU A 111 12.22 52.78 -28.38
N VAL A 112 12.81 51.71 -28.89
CA VAL A 112 13.77 51.77 -30.02
C VAL A 112 13.09 52.29 -31.30
N ARG A 113 11.83 51.90 -31.56
CA ARG A 113 11.06 52.39 -32.72
C ARG A 113 10.75 53.89 -32.65
N LEU A 114 10.34 54.38 -31.48
CA LEU A 114 10.08 55.80 -31.25
C LEU A 114 11.35 56.65 -31.42
N ALA A 115 12.49 56.17 -30.91
CA ALA A 115 13.78 56.85 -31.08
C ALA A 115 14.22 56.91 -32.55
N SER A 116 13.99 55.85 -33.34
CA SER A 116 14.33 55.83 -34.77
C SER A 116 13.48 56.76 -35.64
N CYS A 117 12.22 57.04 -35.27
CA CYS A 117 11.38 58.01 -36.00
C CYS A 117 11.80 59.47 -35.75
N PHE A 118 12.40 59.78 -34.60
CA PHE A 118 12.83 61.13 -34.23
C PHE A 118 14.16 61.58 -34.87
N HIS A 119 14.84 60.68 -35.60
CA HIS A 119 16.08 60.98 -36.33
C HIS A 119 15.88 61.10 -37.86
N ILE A 120 14.66 60.87 -38.36
CA ILE A 120 14.33 60.89 -39.80
C ILE A 120 13.48 62.12 -40.18
N SER A 121 13.16 63.01 -39.23
CA SER A 121 12.56 64.34 -39.44
C SER A 121 13.57 65.42 -39.10
#